data_AF-A0A7J6LYR6-F1
#
_entry.id   AF-A0A7J6LYR6-F1
#
_cell.length_a   1.000
_cell.length_b   1.000
_cell.length_c   1.000
_cell.angle_alpha   90.00
_cell.angle_beta   90.00
_cell.angle_gamma   90.00
#
_symmetry.space_group_name_H-M   'P 1'
#
loop_
_entity.id
_entity.type
_entity.pdbx_description
1 polymer ?
#
loop_
_entity_poly.entity_id
_entity_poly.type
_entity_poly.pdbx_seq_one_letter_code
_entity_poly.pdbx_strand_id
1 'polypeptide(L)'
;MLLDTFYNSILEDSDLTLRHKRQHFFDFMREIHERMQNVARDRWPDLTPVEIVANTIADETDLLCLDEVAVVDVQDASILPRVLEILSLRGVTLVMTSNSRPNELFAGGLNRHVFIPPLLRALEQTCVVVDYRKVSDTPGKWAGSRYYHPASSPSVAAKFDGDFERIEGELFQGPWIFDLPHSTTRTLRGGQYKLANSQLRGVIVDFNSLCGKECGEADFSALADHFKLNNTVLFIRDVPVFGQLDGLGSGRRFGKLVEILYDKSIPVRILASNTAERIFAPISNSQDAIEELIGDEISVAARGAVLEASCCALDRSVSRLFEMTHVSDE
;
A
#
# COMPACT_ATOMS: atom_id res chain seq x y z
N MET A 1 -10.81 -2.21 -7.94
CA MET A 1 -10.62 -2.63 -6.53
C MET A 1 -11.62 -3.74 -6.19
N LEU A 2 -11.33 -4.61 -5.23
CA LEU A 2 -12.20 -5.76 -4.85
C LEU A 2 -13.65 -5.34 -4.57
N LEU A 3 -13.83 -4.19 -3.89
CA LEU A 3 -15.14 -3.64 -3.60
C LEU A 3 -15.91 -3.24 -4.88
N ASP A 4 -15.21 -2.81 -5.94
CA ASP A 4 -15.84 -2.54 -7.24
C ASP A 4 -16.41 -3.81 -7.84
N THR A 5 -15.63 -4.89 -7.85
CA THR A 5 -16.07 -6.17 -8.39
C THR A 5 -17.24 -6.75 -7.60
N PHE A 6 -17.16 -6.70 -6.26
CA PHE A 6 -18.25 -7.11 -5.38
C PHE A 6 -19.52 -6.28 -5.64
N TYR A 7 -19.42 -4.96 -5.63
CA TYR A 7 -20.58 -4.10 -5.79
C TYR A 7 -21.19 -4.19 -7.20
N ASN A 8 -20.36 -4.31 -8.25
CA ASN A 8 -20.85 -4.53 -9.61
C ASN A 8 -21.58 -5.88 -9.74
N SER A 9 -21.11 -6.93 -9.07
CA SER A 9 -21.82 -8.23 -9.07
C SER A 9 -23.22 -8.15 -8.47
N ILE A 10 -23.43 -7.23 -7.53
CA ILE A 10 -24.75 -6.95 -6.94
C ILE A 10 -25.63 -6.18 -7.92
N LEU A 11 -25.07 -5.21 -8.64
CA LEU A 11 -25.81 -4.44 -9.64
C LEU A 11 -26.22 -5.27 -10.86
N GLU A 12 -25.44 -6.30 -11.20
CA GLU A 12 -25.69 -7.21 -12.31
C GLU A 12 -26.73 -8.30 -11.97
N ASP A 13 -26.95 -8.59 -10.69
CA ASP A 13 -27.92 -9.58 -10.23
C ASP A 13 -29.33 -8.98 -10.14
N SER A 14 -30.13 -9.22 -11.17
CA SER A 14 -31.50 -8.68 -11.29
C SER A 14 -32.50 -9.28 -10.30
N ASP A 15 -32.19 -10.43 -9.68
CA ASP A 15 -33.08 -11.10 -8.72
C ASP A 15 -32.84 -10.58 -7.28
N LEU A 16 -31.79 -9.79 -7.06
CA LEU A 16 -31.39 -9.27 -5.77
C LEU A 16 -32.20 -8.02 -5.39
N THR A 17 -33.28 -8.18 -4.62
CA THR A 17 -34.11 -7.06 -4.16
C THR A 17 -33.66 -6.52 -2.80
N LEU A 18 -32.44 -5.98 -2.72
CA LEU A 18 -31.91 -5.38 -1.48
C LEU A 18 -31.57 -3.90 -1.65
N ARG A 19 -31.80 -3.11 -0.61
CA ARG A 19 -31.44 -1.67 -0.60
C ARG A 19 -29.95 -1.56 -0.31
N HIS A 20 -29.15 -1.37 -1.34
CA HIS A 20 -27.71 -1.21 -1.20
C HIS A 20 -27.29 0.25 -1.35
N LYS A 21 -26.22 0.61 -0.64
CA LYS A 21 -25.58 1.92 -0.75
C LYS A 21 -24.06 1.76 -0.73
N ARG A 22 -23.37 2.39 -1.68
CA ARG A 22 -21.91 2.52 -1.68
C ARG A 22 -21.51 3.98 -1.63
N GLN A 23 -20.58 4.32 -0.75
CA GLN A 23 -20.05 5.68 -0.61
C GLN A 23 -18.67 5.70 0.05
N HIS A 24 -17.92 6.78 -0.15
CA HIS A 24 -16.68 7.02 0.59
C HIS A 24 -16.98 7.31 2.07
N PHE A 25 -16.07 6.89 2.96
CA PHE A 25 -16.22 7.05 4.41
C PHE A 25 -16.49 8.50 4.85
N PHE A 26 -15.75 9.47 4.31
CA PHE A 26 -15.93 10.88 4.70
C PHE A 26 -17.30 11.46 4.29
N ASP A 27 -17.83 11.03 3.13
CA ASP A 27 -19.16 11.46 2.70
C ASP A 27 -20.24 10.86 3.61
N PHE A 28 -20.05 9.62 4.05
CA PHE A 28 -20.94 8.99 5.03
C PHE A 28 -20.93 9.72 6.38
N MET A 29 -19.75 10.04 6.91
CA MET A 29 -19.65 10.76 8.18
C MET A 29 -20.27 12.15 8.08
N ARG A 30 -20.04 12.87 6.97
CA ARG A 30 -20.70 14.16 6.71
C ARG A 30 -22.22 14.03 6.71
N GLU A 31 -22.76 13.03 6.01
CA GLU A 31 -24.21 12.75 5.99
C GLU A 31 -24.75 12.48 7.40
N ILE A 32 -24.05 11.67 8.21
CA ILE A 32 -24.46 11.40 9.60
C ILE A 32 -24.51 12.70 10.40
N HIS A 33 -23.46 13.52 10.35
CA HIS A 33 -23.41 14.78 11.09
C HIS A 33 -24.51 15.75 10.66
N GLU A 34 -24.77 15.88 9.35
CA GLU A 34 -25.86 16.71 8.83
C GLU A 34 -27.23 16.22 9.32
N ARG A 35 -27.49 14.90 9.25
CA ARG A 35 -28.74 14.32 9.76
C ARG A 35 -28.86 14.50 11.28
N MET A 36 -27.76 14.36 12.04
CA MET A 36 -27.73 14.55 13.48
C MET A 36 -28.08 15.99 13.87
N GLN A 37 -27.55 16.98 13.14
CA GLN A 37 -27.87 18.39 13.38
C GLN A 37 -29.35 18.71 13.13
N ASN A 38 -29.99 18.02 12.18
CA ASN A 38 -31.41 18.20 11.90
C ASN A 38 -32.28 17.61 13.01
N VAL A 39 -32.00 16.38 13.46
CA VAL A 39 -32.80 15.73 14.52
C VAL A 39 -32.52 16.28 15.92
N ALA A 40 -31.34 16.86 16.15
CA ALA A 40 -31.00 17.50 17.43
C ALA A 40 -31.83 18.76 17.73
N ARG A 41 -32.53 19.32 16.73
CA ARG A 41 -33.46 20.44 16.92
C ARG A 41 -34.77 19.99 17.59
N ASP A 42 -35.09 18.71 17.48
CA ASP A 42 -36.28 18.11 18.06
C ASP A 42 -35.94 17.41 19.38
N ARG A 43 -36.87 17.42 20.35
CA ARG A 43 -36.67 16.71 21.62
C ARG A 43 -37.10 15.25 21.49
N TRP A 44 -36.14 14.36 21.67
CA TRP A 44 -36.34 12.91 21.71
C TRP A 44 -36.08 12.41 23.14
N PRO A 45 -37.10 11.92 23.87
CA PRO A 45 -36.96 11.60 25.29
C PRO A 45 -35.98 10.45 25.58
N ASP A 46 -35.89 9.48 24.68
CA ASP A 46 -35.27 8.18 24.96
C ASP A 46 -34.13 7.80 24.00
N LEU A 47 -33.86 8.62 22.98
CA LEU A 47 -32.86 8.33 21.95
C LEU A 47 -31.94 9.52 21.73
N THR A 48 -30.64 9.21 21.60
CA THR A 48 -29.63 10.19 21.18
C THR A 48 -29.75 10.50 19.69
N PRO A 49 -29.29 11.67 19.21
CA PRO A 49 -29.27 11.99 17.79
C PRO A 49 -28.56 10.94 16.92
N VAL A 50 -27.47 10.35 17.43
CA VAL A 50 -26.74 9.29 16.72
C VAL A 50 -27.60 8.04 16.55
N GLU A 51 -28.39 7.68 17.57
CA GLU A 51 -29.26 6.51 17.52
C GLU A 51 -30.39 6.70 16.53
N ILE A 52 -31.00 7.89 16.51
CA ILE A 52 -32.08 8.22 15.56
C ILE A 52 -31.54 8.08 14.14
N VAL A 53 -30.41 8.73 13.85
CA VAL A 53 -29.81 8.72 12.50
C VAL A 53 -29.38 7.32 12.09
N ALA A 54 -28.74 6.55 12.97
CA ALA A 54 -28.33 5.18 12.66
C ALA A 54 -29.52 4.25 12.40
N ASN A 55 -30.62 4.40 13.16
CA ASN A 55 -31.86 3.65 12.90
C ASN A 55 -32.49 4.04 11.56
N THR A 56 -32.52 5.34 11.23
CA THR A 56 -33.01 5.81 9.93
C THR A 56 -32.18 5.26 8.77
N ILE A 57 -30.85 5.24 8.90
CA ILE A 57 -29.98 4.66 7.87
C ILE A 57 -30.24 3.16 7.72
N ALA A 58 -30.46 2.44 8.81
CA ALA A 58 -30.83 1.01 8.78
C ALA A 58 -32.20 0.78 8.15
N ASP A 59 -33.14 1.70 8.34
CA ASP A 59 -34.45 1.67 7.69
C ASP A 59 -34.37 1.95 6.19
N GLU A 60 -33.27 2.51 5.69
CA GLU A 60 -33.05 2.85 4.28
C GLU A 60 -32.13 1.85 3.56
N THR A 61 -31.34 1.06 4.30
CA THR A 61 -30.18 0.33 3.76
C THR A 61 -30.09 -1.08 4.34
N ASP A 62 -30.05 -2.10 3.49
CA ASP A 62 -29.79 -3.50 3.85
C ASP A 62 -28.29 -3.85 3.71
N LEU A 63 -27.59 -3.23 2.74
CA LEU A 63 -26.15 -3.39 2.52
C LEU A 63 -25.47 -2.04 2.39
N LEU A 64 -24.52 -1.75 3.29
CA LEU A 64 -23.72 -0.54 3.26
C LEU A 64 -22.25 -0.87 2.94
N CYS A 65 -21.79 -0.37 1.80
CA CYS A 65 -20.41 -0.46 1.34
C CYS A 65 -19.68 0.87 1.58
N LEU A 66 -18.71 0.91 2.50
CA LEU A 66 -17.89 2.08 2.77
C LEU A 66 -16.49 1.92 2.16
N ASP A 67 -16.11 2.85 1.30
CA ASP A 67 -14.78 2.88 0.69
C ASP A 67 -13.82 3.74 1.52
N GLU A 68 -12.56 3.30 1.59
CA GLU A 68 -11.43 4.03 2.18
C GLU A 68 -11.68 4.55 3.61
N VAL A 69 -12.12 3.65 4.50
CA VAL A 69 -12.35 3.97 5.91
C VAL A 69 -11.06 4.44 6.58
N ALA A 70 -11.05 5.70 7.03
CA ALA A 70 -9.98 6.33 7.78
C ALA A 70 -10.56 7.37 8.74
N VAL A 71 -10.32 7.22 10.04
CA VAL A 71 -10.82 8.15 11.06
C VAL A 71 -9.72 9.15 11.36
N VAL A 72 -10.01 10.44 11.17
CA VAL A 72 -9.01 11.52 11.36
C VAL A 72 -9.36 12.46 12.51
N ASP A 73 -10.65 12.62 12.81
CA ASP A 73 -11.11 13.54 13.84
C ASP A 73 -11.80 12.83 15.02
N VAL A 74 -11.86 13.55 16.13
CA VAL A 74 -12.42 13.06 17.40
C VAL A 74 -13.95 12.93 17.33
N GLN A 75 -14.62 13.73 16.50
CA GLN A 75 -16.08 13.71 16.40
C GLN A 75 -16.52 12.39 15.76
N ASP A 76 -15.92 12.03 14.63
CA ASP A 76 -16.12 10.77 13.94
C ASP A 76 -15.77 9.58 14.83
N ALA A 77 -14.61 9.63 15.49
CA ALA A 77 -14.17 8.58 16.41
C ALA A 77 -15.13 8.37 17.58
N SER A 78 -15.84 9.44 18.00
CA SER A 78 -16.78 9.38 19.13
C SER A 78 -18.12 8.74 18.76
N ILE A 79 -18.58 8.88 17.52
CA ILE A 79 -19.92 8.42 17.10
C ILE A 79 -19.88 7.11 16.31
N LEU A 80 -18.80 6.86 15.56
CA LEU A 80 -18.69 5.71 14.66
C LEU A 80 -18.94 4.36 15.36
N PRO A 81 -18.40 4.07 16.57
CA PRO A 81 -18.66 2.79 17.23
C PRO A 81 -20.15 2.53 17.42
N ARG A 82 -20.90 3.55 17.87
CA ARG A 82 -22.34 3.43 18.14
C ARG A 82 -23.15 3.26 16.85
N VAL A 83 -22.74 3.94 15.77
CA VAL A 83 -23.37 3.78 14.45
C VAL A 83 -23.20 2.34 13.95
N LEU A 84 -21.98 1.81 13.97
CA LEU A 84 -21.68 0.44 13.52
C LEU A 84 -22.48 -0.60 14.31
N GLU A 85 -22.52 -0.47 15.64
CA GLU A 85 -23.31 -1.35 16.52
C GLU A 85 -24.79 -1.37 16.13
N ILE A 86 -25.41 -0.20 15.94
CA ILE A 86 -26.84 -0.11 15.63
C ILE A 86 -27.13 -0.69 14.24
N LEU A 87 -26.33 -0.35 13.23
CA LEU A 87 -26.52 -0.87 11.88
C LEU A 87 -26.44 -2.40 11.88
N SER A 88 -25.45 -2.98 12.56
CA SER A 88 -25.31 -4.43 12.67
C SER A 88 -26.45 -5.08 13.46
N LEU A 89 -26.86 -4.51 14.60
CA LEU A 89 -28.01 -5.01 15.38
C LEU A 89 -29.33 -4.94 14.61
N ARG A 90 -29.46 -3.98 13.69
CA ARG A 90 -30.61 -3.83 12.79
C ARG A 90 -30.54 -4.74 11.56
N GLY A 91 -29.49 -5.54 11.41
CA GLY A 91 -29.33 -6.50 10.31
C GLY A 91 -28.73 -5.90 9.04
N VAL A 92 -28.17 -4.69 9.10
CA VAL A 92 -27.47 -4.10 7.95
C VAL A 92 -26.15 -4.81 7.76
N THR A 93 -25.91 -5.31 6.54
CA THR A 93 -24.62 -5.91 6.17
C THR A 93 -23.62 -4.80 5.88
N LEU A 94 -22.47 -4.84 6.54
CA LEU A 94 -21.40 -3.86 6.39
C LEU A 94 -20.25 -4.46 5.57
N VAL A 95 -19.83 -3.76 4.53
CA VAL A 95 -18.61 -4.09 3.77
C VAL A 95 -17.74 -2.84 3.71
N MET A 96 -16.50 -2.95 4.19
CA MET A 96 -15.63 -1.79 4.33
C MET A 96 -14.23 -2.09 3.80
N THR A 97 -13.61 -1.11 3.14
CA THR A 97 -12.19 -1.15 2.75
C THR A 97 -11.41 -0.14 3.58
N SER A 98 -10.16 -0.46 3.93
CA SER A 98 -9.25 0.48 4.58
C SER A 98 -7.81 0.13 4.23
N ASN A 99 -6.97 1.16 4.16
CA ASN A 99 -5.52 1.03 4.03
C ASN A 99 -4.81 0.84 5.37
N SER A 100 -5.53 1.00 6.49
CA SER A 100 -5.02 0.87 7.85
C SER A 100 -5.62 -0.34 8.54
N ARG A 101 -4.87 -0.98 9.45
CA ARG A 101 -5.45 -2.02 10.30
C ARG A 101 -6.52 -1.41 11.22
N PRO A 102 -7.49 -2.20 11.74
CA PRO A 102 -8.50 -1.69 12.67
C PRO A 102 -7.93 -0.88 13.84
N ASN A 103 -6.81 -1.32 14.43
CA ASN A 103 -6.16 -0.61 15.52
C ASN A 103 -5.51 0.71 15.06
N GLU A 104 -5.17 0.84 13.79
CA GLU A 104 -4.51 2.01 13.21
C GLU A 104 -5.50 3.00 12.58
N LEU A 105 -6.81 2.71 12.59
CA LEU A 105 -7.84 3.54 11.96
C LEU A 105 -7.91 4.99 12.48
N PHE A 106 -7.47 5.24 13.71
CA PHE A 106 -7.37 6.57 14.33
C PHE A 106 -5.94 6.86 14.82
N ALA A 107 -4.94 6.51 14.00
CA ALA A 107 -3.53 6.81 14.28
C ALA A 107 -3.28 8.34 14.35
N GLY A 108 -2.50 8.80 15.32
CA GLY A 108 -2.23 10.24 15.54
C GLY A 108 -3.39 11.05 16.09
N GLY A 109 -4.57 10.43 16.32
CA GLY A 109 -5.75 11.11 16.84
C GLY A 109 -5.59 11.60 18.29
N LEU A 110 -6.18 12.76 18.60
CA LEU A 110 -6.19 13.30 19.96
C LEU A 110 -6.92 12.33 20.91
N ASN A 111 -6.32 12.03 22.07
CA ASN A 111 -6.86 11.08 23.05
C ASN A 111 -7.19 9.70 22.45
N ARG A 112 -6.43 9.25 21.44
CA ARG A 112 -6.61 7.94 20.77
C ARG A 112 -6.90 6.77 21.70
N HIS A 113 -6.24 6.71 22.86
CA HIS A 113 -6.41 5.66 23.86
C HIS A 113 -7.85 5.53 24.41
N VAL A 114 -8.65 6.59 24.32
CA VAL A 114 -10.07 6.60 24.71
C VAL A 114 -10.97 6.08 23.58
N PHE A 115 -10.70 6.48 22.34
CA PHE A 115 -11.60 6.24 21.21
C PHE A 115 -11.36 4.94 20.44
N ILE A 116 -10.11 4.45 20.41
CA ILE A 116 -9.77 3.21 19.72
C ILE A 116 -10.45 1.97 20.35
N PRO A 117 -10.45 1.76 21.68
CA PRO A 117 -11.01 0.52 22.25
C PRO A 117 -12.50 0.30 21.94
N PRO A 118 -13.40 1.30 22.05
CA PRO A 118 -14.79 1.15 21.62
C PRO A 118 -14.93 0.84 20.13
N LEU A 119 -14.14 1.51 19.27
CA LEU A 119 -14.16 1.27 17.82
C LEU A 119 -13.75 -0.16 17.47
N LEU A 120 -12.66 -0.64 18.08
CA LEU A 120 -12.21 -2.02 17.89
C LEU A 120 -13.27 -3.03 18.30
N ARG A 121 -13.91 -2.82 19.46
CA ARG A 121 -14.99 -3.69 19.92
C ARG A 121 -16.16 -3.71 18.94
N ALA A 122 -16.58 -2.54 18.46
CA ALA A 122 -17.66 -2.44 17.48
C ALA A 122 -17.28 -3.18 16.18
N LEU A 123 -16.06 -3.00 15.68
CA LEU A 123 -15.59 -3.69 14.48
C LEU A 123 -15.51 -5.21 14.68
N GLU A 124 -14.97 -5.69 15.81
CA GLU A 124 -14.88 -7.12 16.13
C GLU A 124 -16.26 -7.79 16.25
N GLN A 125 -17.27 -7.06 16.72
CA GLN A 125 -18.64 -7.56 16.86
C GLN A 125 -19.42 -7.55 15.54
N THR A 126 -19.13 -6.60 14.66
CA THR A 126 -19.93 -6.33 13.46
C THR A 126 -19.30 -6.85 12.17
N CYS A 127 -17.98 -7.04 12.17
CA CYS A 127 -17.20 -7.31 10.96
C CYS A 127 -16.20 -8.44 11.17
N VAL A 128 -16.02 -9.23 10.11
CA VAL A 128 -14.86 -10.13 9.99
C VAL A 128 -13.74 -9.34 9.34
N VAL A 129 -12.67 -9.08 10.08
CA VAL A 129 -11.51 -8.35 9.57
C VAL A 129 -10.71 -9.28 8.67
N VAL A 130 -10.75 -8.99 7.38
CA VAL A 130 -9.97 -9.70 6.36
C VAL A 130 -8.81 -8.82 5.93
N ASP A 131 -7.60 -9.26 6.23
CA ASP A 131 -6.41 -8.66 5.66
C ASP A 131 -6.27 -9.14 4.21
N TYR A 132 -6.74 -8.35 3.24
CA TYR A 132 -6.72 -8.73 1.82
C TYR A 132 -5.31 -9.10 1.32
N ARG A 133 -4.26 -8.54 1.93
CA ARG A 133 -2.86 -8.92 1.63
C ARG A 133 -2.56 -10.39 1.90
N LYS A 134 -3.38 -11.04 2.74
CA LYS A 134 -3.29 -12.47 3.08
C LYS A 134 -4.29 -13.34 2.32
N VAL A 135 -5.17 -12.75 1.49
CA VAL A 135 -6.30 -13.45 0.84
C VAL A 135 -6.03 -13.80 -0.63
N SER A 136 -4.89 -13.40 -1.21
CA SER A 136 -4.58 -13.77 -2.60
C SER A 136 -3.92 -15.15 -2.72
N ASP A 137 -4.76 -16.19 -2.75
CA ASP A 137 -4.52 -17.44 -3.49
C ASP A 137 -5.15 -17.36 -4.90
N THR A 138 -5.12 -16.19 -5.55
CA THR A 138 -5.58 -16.07 -6.95
C THR A 138 -4.36 -16.16 -7.88
N PRO A 139 -4.18 -17.27 -8.63
CA PRO A 139 -3.02 -17.47 -9.50
C PRO A 139 -3.17 -16.65 -10.78
N GLY A 140 -2.78 -15.38 -10.70
CA GLY A 140 -2.59 -14.52 -11.87
C GLY A 140 -1.11 -14.56 -12.27
N LYS A 141 -0.79 -15.34 -13.31
CA LYS A 141 0.44 -15.37 -14.14
C LYS A 141 1.72 -14.86 -13.45
N TRP A 142 2.73 -15.73 -13.32
CA TRP A 142 4.02 -15.57 -12.63
C TRP A 142 4.01 -16.10 -11.18
N ALA A 143 3.80 -17.42 -11.05
CA ALA A 143 4.19 -18.18 -9.85
C ALA A 143 5.71 -18.36 -9.84
N GLY A 144 6.34 -17.92 -8.75
CA GLY A 144 7.78 -17.90 -8.52
C GLY A 144 8.12 -16.79 -7.54
N SER A 145 8.94 -17.11 -6.53
CA SER A 145 9.34 -16.15 -5.48
C SER A 145 9.82 -14.85 -6.09
N ARG A 146 9.16 -13.71 -5.84
CA ARG A 146 9.54 -12.40 -6.42
C ARG A 146 10.66 -11.70 -5.66
N TYR A 147 11.09 -12.28 -4.54
CA TYR A 147 12.16 -11.76 -3.70
C TYR A 147 13.07 -12.89 -3.23
N TYR A 148 14.36 -12.69 -3.44
CA TYR A 148 15.40 -13.68 -3.26
C TYR A 148 16.37 -13.19 -2.20
N HIS A 149 16.53 -13.97 -1.13
CA HIS A 149 17.53 -13.70 -0.11
C HIS A 149 18.00 -15.01 0.57
N PRO A 150 19.19 -15.02 1.17
CA PRO A 150 20.22 -13.99 1.07
C PRO A 150 20.98 -14.07 -0.27
N ALA A 151 21.33 -12.92 -0.85
CA ALA A 151 22.11 -12.82 -2.09
C ALA A 151 23.49 -13.51 -1.99
N SER A 152 24.02 -13.68 -0.78
CA SER A 152 25.27 -14.41 -0.54
C SER A 152 25.16 -15.92 -0.75
N SER A 153 23.96 -16.48 -0.85
CA SER A 153 23.74 -17.91 -1.12
C SER A 153 23.80 -18.19 -2.63
N PRO A 154 24.76 -19.00 -3.13
CA PRO A 154 24.87 -19.32 -4.55
C PRO A 154 23.61 -20.01 -5.10
N SER A 155 22.93 -20.82 -4.28
CA SER A 155 21.69 -21.48 -4.68
C SER A 155 20.54 -20.49 -4.87
N VAL A 156 20.49 -19.41 -4.11
CA VAL A 156 19.46 -18.37 -4.23
C VAL A 156 19.73 -17.49 -5.44
N ALA A 157 20.99 -17.08 -5.63
CA ALA A 157 21.42 -16.34 -6.81
C ALA A 157 21.15 -17.13 -8.10
N ALA A 158 21.45 -18.43 -8.12
CA ALA A 158 21.16 -19.30 -9.27
C ALA A 158 19.66 -19.43 -9.56
N LYS A 159 18.79 -19.39 -8.54
CA LYS A 159 17.33 -19.37 -8.75
C LYS A 159 16.87 -18.06 -9.38
N PHE A 160 17.37 -16.92 -8.89
CA PHE A 160 17.08 -15.60 -9.46
C PHE A 160 17.55 -15.50 -10.92
N ASP A 161 18.76 -15.99 -11.21
CA ASP A 161 19.32 -16.04 -12.56
C ASP A 161 18.52 -16.99 -13.46
N GLY A 162 18.15 -18.17 -12.95
CA GLY A 162 17.28 -19.10 -13.68
C GLY A 162 15.89 -18.53 -13.98
N ASP A 163 15.32 -17.72 -13.08
CA ASP A 163 14.06 -17.00 -13.31
C ASP A 163 14.19 -15.89 -14.36
N PHE A 164 15.37 -15.27 -14.45
CA PHE A 164 15.71 -14.32 -15.50
C PHE A 164 15.80 -15.05 -16.85
N GLU A 165 16.48 -16.20 -16.90
CA GLU A 165 16.63 -17.05 -18.10
C GLU A 165 15.33 -17.71 -18.57
N ARG A 166 14.36 -17.94 -17.69
CA ARG A 166 13.05 -18.55 -17.99
C ARG A 166 12.06 -17.62 -18.70
N ILE A 167 12.36 -16.33 -18.79
CA ILE A 167 11.50 -15.40 -19.53
C ILE A 167 11.52 -15.79 -21.01
N GLU A 168 10.35 -16.12 -21.57
CA GLU A 168 10.20 -16.44 -22.99
C GLU A 168 10.79 -15.32 -23.86
N GLY A 169 11.96 -15.57 -24.47
CA GLY A 169 12.71 -14.61 -25.25
C GLY A 169 14.03 -15.16 -25.78
N GLU A 170 14.62 -14.48 -26.78
CA GLU A 170 15.95 -14.83 -27.29
C GLU A 170 17.02 -14.04 -26.51
N LEU A 171 18.12 -14.72 -26.19
CA LEU A 171 19.30 -14.12 -25.55
C LEU A 171 19.87 -13.02 -26.44
N PHE A 172 19.70 -11.76 -26.06
CA PHE A 172 20.42 -10.64 -26.67
C PHE A 172 21.52 -10.14 -25.73
N GLN A 173 22.77 -10.46 -26.06
CA GLN A 173 23.96 -10.03 -25.32
C GLN A 173 24.38 -8.60 -25.68
N GLY A 174 23.52 -7.61 -25.46
CA GLY A 174 23.85 -6.20 -25.64
C GLY A 174 23.37 -5.34 -24.48
N PRO A 175 24.08 -4.26 -24.12
CA PRO A 175 23.69 -3.42 -22.98
C PRO A 175 22.32 -2.78 -23.23
N TRP A 176 21.42 -2.88 -22.24
CA TRP A 176 20.24 -2.03 -22.17
C TRP A 176 20.67 -0.62 -21.82
N ILE A 177 20.14 0.36 -22.55
CA ILE A 177 20.42 1.79 -22.39
C ILE A 177 19.08 2.50 -22.26
N PHE A 178 18.88 3.20 -21.14
CA PHE A 178 17.71 4.03 -20.91
C PHE A 178 18.14 5.40 -20.43
N ASP A 179 17.75 6.43 -21.17
CA ASP A 179 18.06 7.82 -20.85
C ASP A 179 17.02 8.35 -19.86
N LEU A 180 17.50 8.74 -18.68
CA LEU A 180 16.66 9.28 -17.62
C LEU A 180 16.26 10.73 -17.96
N PRO A 181 14.95 11.04 -18.08
CA PRO A 181 14.50 12.32 -18.63
C PRO A 181 14.85 13.53 -17.77
N HIS A 182 15.09 13.35 -16.46
CA HIS A 182 15.38 14.45 -15.53
C HIS A 182 16.82 14.41 -15.00
N SER A 183 17.63 13.45 -15.44
CA SER A 183 19.05 13.36 -15.11
C SER A 183 19.87 13.70 -16.35
N THR A 184 20.32 14.96 -16.45
CA THR A 184 20.82 15.64 -17.66
C THR A 184 22.03 15.00 -18.35
N THR A 185 22.59 13.90 -17.82
CA THR A 185 23.74 13.18 -18.39
C THR A 185 23.74 11.67 -18.11
N ARG A 186 22.58 10.98 -18.00
CA ARG A 186 22.60 9.59 -17.50
C ARG A 186 21.82 8.57 -18.33
N THR A 187 22.62 7.62 -18.83
CA THR A 187 22.19 6.35 -19.41
C THR A 187 22.27 5.26 -18.34
N LEU A 188 21.14 4.66 -17.95
CA LEU A 188 21.14 3.41 -17.19
C LEU A 188 21.71 2.30 -18.05
N ARG A 189 22.61 1.48 -17.49
CA ARG A 189 23.17 0.29 -18.16
C ARG A 189 22.76 -0.96 -17.41
N GLY A 190 22.22 -1.93 -18.14
CA GLY A 190 21.81 -3.23 -17.60
C GLY A 190 21.90 -4.33 -18.65
N GLY A 191 21.61 -5.58 -18.25
CA GLY A 191 21.37 -6.67 -19.19
C GLY A 191 19.92 -6.68 -19.66
N GLN A 192 19.63 -7.16 -20.87
CA GLN A 192 18.26 -7.25 -21.42
C GLN A 192 17.99 -8.60 -22.08
N TYR A 193 16.73 -9.01 -22.03
CA TYR A 193 16.14 -9.99 -22.94
C TYR A 193 15.14 -9.31 -23.85
N LYS A 194 15.29 -9.56 -25.15
CA LYS A 194 14.34 -9.12 -26.19
C LYS A 194 13.71 -10.34 -26.85
N LEU A 195 12.45 -10.22 -27.22
CA LEU A 195 11.84 -11.13 -28.19
C LEU A 195 12.47 -10.93 -29.58
N ALA A 196 12.30 -11.91 -30.47
CA ALA A 196 12.71 -11.84 -31.87
C ALA A 196 12.19 -10.59 -32.63
N ASN A 197 11.17 -9.90 -32.09
CA ASN A 197 10.59 -8.66 -32.63
C ASN A 197 11.12 -7.36 -31.96
N SER A 198 12.24 -7.42 -31.23
CA SER A 198 12.84 -6.29 -30.50
C SER A 198 12.05 -5.74 -29.29
N GLN A 199 10.95 -6.39 -28.87
CA GLN A 199 10.28 -6.04 -27.60
C GLN A 199 11.09 -6.54 -26.40
N LEU A 200 11.33 -5.65 -25.43
CA LEU A 200 11.91 -6.02 -24.14
C LEU A 200 10.91 -6.87 -23.34
N ARG A 201 11.39 -7.96 -22.73
CA ARG A 201 10.57 -8.81 -21.84
C ARG A 201 11.17 -8.95 -20.44
N GLY A 202 12.48 -8.85 -20.32
CA GLY A 202 13.17 -8.80 -19.03
C GLY A 202 14.36 -7.84 -19.10
N VAL A 203 14.55 -7.04 -18.04
CA VAL A 203 15.74 -6.18 -17.89
C VAL A 203 16.31 -6.41 -16.50
N ILE A 204 17.61 -6.68 -16.42
CA ILE A 204 18.34 -6.82 -15.17
C ILE A 204 19.25 -5.62 -14.94
N VAL A 205 19.15 -5.04 -13.75
CA VAL A 205 19.89 -3.84 -13.35
C VAL A 205 20.43 -4.03 -11.93
N ASP A 206 21.66 -3.60 -11.70
CA ASP A 206 22.25 -3.61 -10.36
C ASP A 206 21.64 -2.48 -9.52
N PHE A 207 21.42 -2.75 -8.23
CA PHE A 207 20.91 -1.79 -7.26
C PHE A 207 21.70 -0.47 -7.29
N ASN A 208 23.02 -0.54 -7.33
CA ASN A 208 23.88 0.66 -7.33
C ASN A 208 23.68 1.55 -8.57
N SER A 209 23.28 0.97 -9.70
CA SER A 209 22.98 1.73 -10.92
C SER A 209 21.65 2.50 -10.82
N LEU A 210 20.68 1.99 -10.06
CA LEU A 210 19.37 2.62 -9.84
C LEU A 210 19.34 3.56 -8.63
N CYS A 211 19.87 3.11 -7.50
CA CYS A 211 19.72 3.76 -6.20
C CYS A 211 21.05 4.28 -5.61
N GLY A 212 22.19 3.89 -6.19
CA GLY A 212 23.53 4.31 -5.71
C GLY A 212 23.93 5.73 -6.12
N LYS A 213 23.19 6.39 -7.03
CA LYS A 213 23.44 7.76 -7.49
C LYS A 213 22.15 8.60 -7.38
N GLU A 214 22.24 9.90 -7.60
CA GLU A 214 21.10 10.84 -7.58
C GLU A 214 20.09 10.51 -8.70
N CYS A 215 19.19 9.56 -8.43
CA CYS A 215 17.99 9.30 -9.22
C CYS A 215 16.77 9.77 -8.41
N GLY A 216 15.92 10.56 -9.05
CA GLY A 216 14.75 11.15 -8.42
C GLY A 216 13.46 10.38 -8.67
N GLU A 217 12.38 10.82 -8.03
CA GLU A 217 11.03 10.29 -8.26
C GLU A 217 10.59 10.38 -9.73
N ALA A 218 10.91 11.48 -10.42
CA ALA A 218 10.58 11.66 -11.83
C ALA A 218 11.29 10.63 -12.73
N ASP A 219 12.51 10.25 -12.38
CA ASP A 219 13.29 9.22 -13.09
C ASP A 219 12.68 7.83 -12.89
N PHE A 220 12.32 7.48 -11.65
CA PHE A 220 11.66 6.21 -11.34
C PHE A 220 10.26 6.11 -11.97
N SER A 221 9.50 7.21 -12.01
CA SER A 221 8.20 7.24 -12.68
C SER A 221 8.34 6.97 -14.17
N ALA A 222 9.28 7.64 -14.85
CA ALA A 222 9.55 7.43 -16.28
C ALA A 222 10.03 6.00 -16.58
N LEU A 223 10.88 5.45 -15.71
CA LEU A 223 11.33 4.07 -15.79
C LEU A 223 10.15 3.08 -15.68
N ALA A 224 9.26 3.30 -14.71
CA ALA A 224 8.08 2.47 -14.52
C ALA A 224 7.10 2.58 -15.70
N ASP A 225 6.90 3.78 -16.27
CA ASP A 225 6.09 3.97 -17.48
C ASP A 225 6.67 3.20 -18.67
N HIS A 226 8.00 3.22 -18.84
CA HIS A 226 8.66 2.45 -19.88
C HIS A 226 8.45 0.94 -19.71
N PHE A 227 8.60 0.41 -18.50
CA PHE A 227 8.37 -1.01 -18.24
C PHE A 227 6.89 -1.40 -18.38
N LYS A 228 5.96 -0.52 -18.01
CA LYS A 228 4.53 -0.74 -18.18
C LYS A 228 4.15 -0.84 -19.65
N LEU A 229 4.61 0.12 -20.46
CA LEU A 229 4.29 0.21 -21.89
C LEU A 229 4.81 -1.02 -22.66
N ASN A 230 5.99 -1.52 -22.28
CA ASN A 230 6.63 -2.65 -22.96
C ASN A 230 6.26 -4.02 -22.36
N ASN A 231 5.47 -4.03 -21.27
CA ASN A 231 5.15 -5.23 -20.49
C ASN A 231 6.43 -6.03 -20.12
N THR A 232 7.41 -5.31 -19.59
CA THR A 232 8.75 -5.82 -19.29
C THR A 232 8.89 -6.09 -17.80
N VAL A 233 9.55 -7.20 -17.44
CA VAL A 233 9.87 -7.52 -16.04
C VAL A 233 11.21 -6.92 -15.64
N LEU A 234 11.24 -6.22 -14.50
CA LEU A 234 12.44 -5.63 -13.94
C LEU A 234 13.10 -6.59 -12.93
N PHE A 235 14.39 -6.83 -13.06
CA PHE A 235 15.20 -7.59 -12.12
C PHE A 235 16.20 -6.66 -11.46
N ILE A 236 16.16 -6.57 -10.14
CA ILE A 236 17.08 -5.74 -9.35
C ILE A 236 18.04 -6.66 -8.62
N ARG A 237 19.33 -6.56 -8.93
CA ARG A 237 20.39 -7.37 -8.31
C ARG A 237 21.08 -6.62 -7.17
N ASP A 238 21.56 -7.37 -6.18
CA ASP A 238 22.50 -6.92 -5.14
C ASP A 238 21.97 -5.77 -4.26
N VAL A 239 20.72 -5.87 -3.80
CA VAL A 239 20.18 -4.92 -2.82
C VAL A 239 20.88 -5.12 -1.47
N PRO A 240 21.60 -4.12 -0.92
CA PRO A 240 22.34 -4.25 0.34
C PRO A 240 21.43 -4.06 1.56
N VAL A 241 21.96 -4.32 2.76
CA VAL A 241 21.36 -3.82 3.99
C VAL A 241 21.69 -2.34 4.14
N PHE A 242 20.70 -1.48 4.35
CA PHE A 242 20.88 -0.03 4.43
C PHE A 242 21.31 0.37 5.85
N GLY A 243 22.60 0.22 6.19
CA GLY A 243 23.09 0.38 7.57
C GLY A 243 24.45 1.07 7.76
N GLN A 244 25.00 1.72 6.75
CA GLN A 244 26.21 2.56 6.87
C GLN A 244 25.92 3.95 6.28
N LEU A 245 26.58 5.01 6.76
CA LEU A 245 26.28 6.43 6.50
C LEU A 245 26.00 6.77 5.00
N ASP A 246 26.66 6.08 4.06
CA ASP A 246 26.43 6.26 2.60
C ASP A 246 25.16 5.58 2.05
N GLY A 247 24.50 4.71 2.84
CA GLY A 247 23.39 3.83 2.46
C GLY A 247 21.99 4.37 2.75
N LEU A 248 21.87 5.48 3.49
CA LEU A 248 20.58 6.06 3.87
C LEU A 248 19.85 6.69 2.68
N GLY A 249 20.59 7.45 1.87
CA GLY A 249 20.05 8.06 0.65
C GLY A 249 19.62 7.00 -0.38
N SER A 250 20.38 5.92 -0.51
CA SER A 250 20.05 4.82 -1.43
C SER A 250 18.87 3.99 -0.94
N GLY A 251 18.75 3.76 0.38
CA GLY A 251 17.58 3.11 0.99
C GLY A 251 16.29 3.88 0.78
N ARG A 252 16.29 5.22 0.93
CA ARG A 252 15.12 6.06 0.64
C ARG A 252 14.73 6.04 -0.83
N ARG A 253 15.71 6.16 -1.73
CA ARG A 253 15.47 6.05 -3.18
C ARG A 253 14.89 4.68 -3.54
N PHE A 254 15.36 3.62 -2.88
CA PHE A 254 14.84 2.28 -3.07
C PHE A 254 13.40 2.14 -2.57
N GLY A 255 13.08 2.65 -1.37
CA GLY A 255 11.70 2.68 -0.88
C GLY A 255 10.76 3.40 -1.86
N LYS A 256 11.17 4.58 -2.33
CA LYS A 256 10.39 5.34 -3.32
C LYS A 256 10.25 4.62 -4.66
N LEU A 257 11.31 3.94 -5.14
CA LEU A 257 11.26 3.11 -6.34
C LEU A 257 10.25 1.97 -6.16
N VAL A 258 10.32 1.23 -5.05
CA VAL A 258 9.37 0.15 -4.72
C VAL A 258 7.95 0.69 -4.70
N GLU A 259 7.74 1.87 -4.11
CA GLU A 259 6.43 2.51 -4.09
C GLU A 259 5.87 2.73 -5.50
N ILE A 260 6.65 3.36 -6.38
CA ILE A 260 6.25 3.67 -7.76
C ILE A 260 6.02 2.40 -8.59
N LEU A 261 6.88 1.40 -8.44
CA LEU A 261 6.73 0.12 -9.14
C LEU A 261 5.47 -0.62 -8.70
N TYR A 262 5.16 -0.59 -7.40
CA TYR A 262 3.94 -1.17 -6.85
C TYR A 262 2.69 -0.43 -7.37
N ASP A 263 2.66 0.89 -7.28
CA ASP A 263 1.50 1.71 -7.67
C ASP A 263 1.18 1.56 -9.17
N LYS A 264 2.21 1.38 -10.02
CA LYS A 264 2.05 1.12 -11.46
C LYS A 264 1.90 -0.37 -11.81
N SER A 265 1.90 -1.26 -10.81
CA SER A 265 1.86 -2.71 -10.97
C SER A 265 2.90 -3.23 -11.97
N ILE A 266 4.14 -2.79 -11.80
CA ILE A 266 5.28 -3.24 -12.60
C ILE A 266 5.78 -4.58 -12.04
N PRO A 267 5.89 -5.62 -12.88
CA PRO A 267 6.46 -6.88 -12.43
C PRO A 267 7.94 -6.68 -12.11
N VAL A 268 8.34 -7.02 -10.88
CA VAL A 268 9.72 -6.89 -10.40
C VAL A 268 10.17 -8.16 -9.68
N ARG A 269 11.44 -8.51 -9.81
CA ARG A 269 12.13 -9.54 -9.03
C ARG A 269 13.35 -8.92 -8.36
N ILE A 270 13.56 -9.21 -7.08
CA ILE A 270 14.59 -8.55 -6.27
C ILE A 270 15.52 -9.60 -5.65
N LEU A 271 16.83 -9.46 -5.85
CA LEU A 271 17.85 -10.21 -5.13
C LEU A 271 18.50 -9.32 -4.07
N ALA A 272 18.34 -9.68 -2.81
CA ALA A 272 18.74 -8.87 -1.67
C ALA A 272 19.63 -9.62 -0.69
N SER A 273 20.51 -8.87 -0.03
CA SER A 273 21.43 -9.38 0.99
C SER A 273 20.71 -9.97 2.21
N ASN A 274 19.46 -9.55 2.48
CA ASN A 274 18.69 -9.97 3.64
C ASN A 274 17.17 -9.92 3.38
N THR A 275 16.37 -10.35 4.37
CA THR A 275 14.91 -10.19 4.39
C THR A 275 14.50 -8.72 4.26
N ALA A 276 13.30 -8.46 3.71
CA ALA A 276 12.78 -7.09 3.52
C ALA A 276 12.80 -6.23 4.79
N GLU A 277 12.49 -6.80 5.95
CA GLU A 277 12.54 -6.11 7.26
C GLU A 277 13.98 -5.68 7.60
N ARG A 278 14.91 -6.61 7.45
CA ARG A 278 16.32 -6.42 7.86
C ARG A 278 17.10 -5.51 6.94
N ILE A 279 16.70 -5.36 5.67
CA ILE A 279 17.37 -4.39 4.79
C ILE A 279 17.05 -2.94 5.20
N PHE A 280 15.87 -2.67 5.77
CA PHE A 280 15.45 -1.33 6.25
C PHE A 280 15.64 -1.10 7.76
N ALA A 281 15.83 -2.17 8.55
CA ALA A 281 15.94 -2.12 10.01
C ALA A 281 16.92 -1.08 10.60
N PRO A 282 18.10 -0.80 9.99
CA PRO A 282 18.99 0.21 10.54
C PRO A 282 18.46 1.64 10.37
N ILE A 283 17.70 1.91 9.29
CA ILE A 283 17.12 3.23 9.02
C ILE A 283 16.00 3.56 10.02
N SER A 284 15.17 2.57 10.35
CA SER A 284 14.06 2.75 11.29
C SER A 284 14.51 3.02 12.73
N ASN A 285 15.76 2.66 13.08
CA ASN A 285 16.27 2.71 14.46
C ASN A 285 17.23 3.89 14.74
N SER A 286 17.70 4.61 13.73
CA SER A 286 18.67 5.70 13.91
C SER A 286 17.98 7.08 13.82
N GLN A 287 17.77 7.73 14.96
CA GLN A 287 17.30 9.13 15.03
C GLN A 287 18.28 10.08 14.31
N ASP A 288 19.58 9.92 14.53
CA ASP A 288 20.65 10.76 13.95
C ASP A 288 20.70 10.70 12.40
N ALA A 289 20.36 9.55 11.81
CA ALA A 289 20.32 9.38 10.36
C ALA A 289 19.15 10.14 9.73
N ILE A 290 18.03 10.26 10.45
CA ILE A 290 16.85 10.96 9.95
C ILE A 290 17.02 12.48 10.15
N GLU A 291 17.85 12.91 11.10
CA GLU A 291 18.26 14.31 11.29
C GLU A 291 19.14 14.85 10.17
N GLU A 292 20.13 14.09 9.68
CA GLU A 292 20.97 14.49 8.52
C GLU A 292 20.13 14.66 7.22
N LEU A 293 18.94 14.06 7.20
CA LEU A 293 17.99 14.06 6.09
C LEU A 293 16.98 15.22 6.12
N ILE A 294 16.90 15.93 7.24
CA ILE A 294 16.10 17.13 7.39
C ILE A 294 17.08 18.30 7.39
N GLY A 295 17.31 18.88 6.21
CA GLY A 295 18.22 20.03 6.07
C GLY A 295 18.00 21.06 7.18
N ASP A 296 19.08 21.74 7.58
CA ASP A 296 19.17 22.51 8.82
C ASP A 296 18.08 23.59 9.03
N GLU A 297 17.34 23.96 7.97
CA GLU A 297 16.32 25.00 7.96
C GLU A 297 14.94 24.60 8.55
N ILE A 298 14.70 23.34 8.89
CA ILE A 298 13.39 22.91 9.40
C ILE A 298 13.30 23.08 10.94
N SER A 299 12.22 23.71 11.42
CA SER A 299 11.96 23.90 12.86
C SER A 299 11.81 22.56 13.60
N VAL A 300 12.18 22.50 14.88
CA VAL A 300 12.16 21.27 15.71
C VAL A 300 10.81 20.53 15.69
N ALA A 301 9.69 21.25 15.62
CA ALA A 301 8.36 20.65 15.52
C ALA A 301 8.09 20.01 14.14
N ALA A 302 8.52 20.67 13.07
CA ALA A 302 8.42 20.12 11.71
C ALA A 302 9.41 18.95 11.50
N ARG A 303 10.55 18.94 12.21
CA ARG A 303 11.49 17.80 12.22
C ARG A 303 10.80 16.52 12.71
N GLY A 304 10.06 16.59 13.82
CA GLY A 304 9.32 15.45 14.37
C GLY A 304 8.27 14.88 13.40
N ALA A 305 7.49 15.74 12.76
CA ALA A 305 6.48 15.31 11.78
C ALA A 305 7.10 14.68 10.52
N VAL A 306 8.24 15.20 10.04
CA VAL A 306 8.97 14.64 8.88
C VAL A 306 9.62 13.30 9.24
N LEU A 307 10.11 13.15 10.47
CA LEU A 307 10.62 11.89 11.02
C LEU A 307 9.54 10.81 11.00
N GLU A 308 8.37 11.09 11.58
CA GLU A 308 7.24 10.16 11.60
C GLU A 308 6.76 9.79 10.19
N ALA A 309 6.61 10.78 9.30
CA ALA A 309 6.21 10.53 7.92
C ALA A 309 7.21 9.64 7.15
N SER A 310 8.51 9.80 7.43
CA SER A 310 9.57 9.00 6.81
C SER A 310 9.58 7.55 7.31
N CYS A 311 9.40 7.32 8.61
CA CYS A 311 9.25 5.97 9.17
C CYS A 311 8.01 5.28 8.58
N CYS A 312 6.88 5.98 8.50
CA CYS A 312 5.66 5.47 7.87
C CYS A 312 5.85 5.14 6.38
N ALA A 313 6.68 5.88 5.64
CA ALA A 313 6.99 5.57 4.23
C ALA A 313 7.87 4.32 4.09
N LEU A 314 8.81 4.10 5.00
CA LEU A 314 9.67 2.91 5.01
C LEU A 314 8.89 1.65 5.42
N ASP A 315 8.02 1.75 6.41
CA ASP A 315 7.14 0.64 6.81
C ASP A 315 6.16 0.26 5.68
N ARG A 316 5.68 1.26 4.92
CA ARG A 316 4.92 1.04 3.69
C ARG A 316 5.74 0.36 2.62
N SER A 317 7.00 0.75 2.43
CA SER A 317 7.92 0.12 1.47
C SER A 317 8.19 -1.34 1.82
N VAL A 318 8.42 -1.65 3.10
CA VAL A 318 8.59 -3.03 3.61
C VAL A 318 7.32 -3.83 3.36
N SER A 319 6.15 -3.26 3.65
CA SER A 319 4.86 -3.91 3.40
C SER A 319 4.64 -4.22 1.92
N ARG A 320 4.93 -3.27 1.02
CA ARG A 320 4.86 -3.47 -0.45
C ARG A 320 5.82 -4.54 -0.93
N LEU A 321 7.04 -4.60 -0.38
CA LEU A 321 7.97 -5.68 -0.67
C LEU A 321 7.44 -7.04 -0.22
N PHE A 322 6.86 -7.14 0.98
CA PHE A 322 6.23 -8.38 1.45
C PHE A 322 5.11 -8.85 0.53
N GLU A 323 4.24 -7.94 0.10
CA GLU A 323 3.18 -8.23 -0.87
C GLU A 323 3.73 -8.68 -2.22
N MET A 324 4.92 -8.20 -2.61
CA MET A 324 5.65 -8.73 -3.75
C MET A 324 6.23 -10.12 -3.45
N THR A 325 6.77 -10.39 -2.26
CA THR A 325 7.52 -11.64 -1.96
C THR A 325 6.67 -12.92 -1.90
N HIS A 326 5.45 -12.86 -1.38
CA HIS A 326 4.63 -14.04 -1.10
C HIS A 326 3.71 -14.37 -2.29
N VAL A 327 4.22 -15.17 -3.22
CA VAL A 327 3.42 -16.01 -4.13
C VAL A 327 3.90 -17.43 -3.89
N SER A 328 3.08 -18.22 -3.21
CA SER A 328 3.37 -19.61 -2.83
C SER A 328 3.55 -20.48 -4.07
N ASP A 329 4.60 -21.31 -4.08
CA ASP A 329 4.70 -22.49 -4.94
C ASP A 329 3.79 -23.57 -4.34
N GLU A 330 2.55 -23.69 -4.82
CA GLU A 330 1.76 -24.94 -4.85
C GLU A 330 0.91 -25.02 -6.12
#